data_AF-A0A9D4YP42-F1
#
_entry.id   AF-A0A9D4YP42-F1
#
_cell.length_a   1.000
_cell.length_b   1.000
_cell.length_c   1.000
_cell.angle_alpha   90.00
_cell.angle_beta   90.00
_cell.angle_gamma   90.00
#
_symmetry.space_group_name_H-M   'P 1'
#
loop_
_entity.id
_entity.type
_entity.pdbx_description
1 polymer ?
#
loop_
_entity_poly.entity_id
_entity_poly.type
_entity_poly.pdbx_seq_one_letter_code
_entity_poly.pdbx_strand_id
1 'polypeptide(L)'
;MASLLPLAVGLALLAFAESCGKTLTRSGRLTSPGYPMSYPPNVRCSYTLRPQGPDVCAVELKFDDLDVDGHMPRCEAGDAVQLSSMGERFCGVEPPPPIGSACGGTISQERSRLEGPTAAGGACLYLLRKFDEAVCQVQVRFQRFSVGRDGACNKGRLLIAGRSLCGTRDPDSVGTVHSA
;
A
#
# COMPACT_ATOMS: atom_id res chain seq x y z
N MET A 1 62.02 8.48 2.74
CA MET A 1 61.03 7.59 2.10
C MET A 1 60.47 6.65 3.16
N ALA A 2 59.19 6.29 3.05
CA ALA A 2 58.33 5.52 3.98
C ALA A 2 57.72 6.35 5.14
N SER A 3 56.64 7.10 4.91
CA SER A 3 55.21 6.69 4.85
C SER A 3 54.63 6.26 6.21
N LEU A 4 54.13 7.27 6.95
CA LEU A 4 53.10 7.11 7.96
C LEU A 4 51.75 6.87 7.26
N LEU A 5 51.16 5.70 7.42
CA LEU A 5 49.73 5.47 7.17
C LEU A 5 49.17 4.62 8.33
N PRO A 6 48.00 4.98 8.88
CA PRO A 6 47.53 4.49 10.17
C PRO A 6 46.90 3.09 10.04
N LEU A 7 47.00 2.30 11.10
CA LEU A 7 46.32 1.01 11.35
C LEU A 7 44.77 1.09 11.32
N ALA A 8 44.18 2.18 10.81
CA ALA A 8 42.74 2.41 10.77
C ALA A 8 42.05 1.83 9.51
N VAL A 9 42.80 1.30 8.54
CA VAL A 9 42.21 0.75 7.30
C VAL A 9 41.61 -0.66 7.51
N GLY A 10 41.85 -1.29 8.66
CA GLY A 10 41.34 -2.63 8.98
C GLY A 10 39.94 -2.68 9.62
N LEU A 11 39.34 -1.55 9.99
CA LEU A 11 38.05 -1.52 10.71
C LEU A 11 36.89 -0.90 9.92
N ALA A 12 37.05 -0.65 8.63
CA ALA A 12 36.04 -0.01 7.78
C ALA A 12 35.34 -0.98 6.80
N LEU A 13 35.51 -2.30 6.96
CA LEU A 13 35.01 -3.30 6.00
C LEU A 13 33.90 -4.22 6.52
N LEU A 14 33.36 -4.01 7.72
CA LEU A 14 32.27 -4.83 8.25
C LEU A 14 31.18 -4.01 8.95
N ALA A 15 30.68 -2.96 8.30
CA ALA A 15 29.48 -2.25 8.75
C ALA A 15 28.46 -2.06 7.62
N PHE A 16 28.14 -3.11 6.87
CA PHE A 16 26.96 -3.11 5.98
C PHE A 16 26.18 -4.42 6.10
N ALA A 17 25.87 -4.78 7.34
CA ALA A 17 24.65 -5.51 7.62
C ALA A 17 23.86 -4.66 8.61
N GLU A 18 23.33 -3.51 8.15
CA GLU A 18 22.17 -2.97 8.85
C GLU A 18 21.10 -4.05 8.73
N SER A 19 20.81 -4.71 9.85
CA SER A 19 19.75 -5.71 9.93
C SER A 19 18.48 -5.07 9.40
N CYS A 20 17.96 -5.56 8.27
CA CYS A 20 16.73 -5.06 7.74
C CYS A 20 15.54 -5.80 8.34
N GLY A 21 14.45 -5.06 8.48
CA GLY A 21 13.23 -5.52 9.08
C GLY A 21 12.85 -4.66 10.27
N LYS A 22 11.69 -4.02 10.14
CA LYS A 22 11.17 -3.04 11.09
C LYS A 22 9.67 -3.24 11.17
N THR A 23 9.12 -2.98 12.36
CA THR A 23 7.68 -2.78 12.50
C THR A 23 7.40 -1.29 12.48
N LEU A 24 6.57 -0.84 11.55
CA LEU A 24 6.06 0.53 11.54
C LEU A 24 4.64 0.52 12.09
N THR A 25 4.43 1.30 13.15
CA THR A 25 3.11 1.54 13.74
C THR A 25 2.53 2.90 13.35
N ARG A 26 3.31 3.73 12.66
CA ARG A 26 2.95 5.08 12.17
C ARG A 26 3.49 5.26 10.76
N SER A 27 3.04 6.31 10.08
CA SER A 27 3.58 6.69 8.77
C SER A 27 5.09 6.86 8.82
N GLY A 28 5.76 6.37 7.79
CA GLY A 28 7.21 6.40 7.70
C GLY A 28 7.68 5.85 6.36
N ARG A 29 8.99 5.90 6.15
CA ARG A 29 9.63 5.45 4.92
C ARG A 29 10.46 4.20 5.17
N LEU A 30 10.33 3.24 4.26
CA LEU A 30 11.11 2.01 4.23
C LEU A 30 12.03 2.04 3.04
N THR A 31 13.25 1.55 3.22
CA THR A 31 14.25 1.45 2.16
C THR A 31 14.91 0.09 2.20
N SER A 32 15.38 -0.38 1.05
CA SER A 32 16.31 -1.51 1.00
C SER A 32 17.63 -1.15 1.72
N PRO A 33 18.36 -2.13 2.28
CA PRO A 33 19.70 -1.89 2.79
C PRO A 33 20.60 -1.33 1.70
N GLY A 34 21.38 -0.31 2.04
CA GLY A 34 22.29 0.34 1.09
C GLY A 34 21.65 1.43 0.22
N TYR A 35 20.31 1.57 0.22
CA TYR A 35 19.63 2.63 -0.55
C TYR A 35 20.21 4.02 -0.22
N PRO A 36 20.53 4.87 -1.23
CA PRO A 36 20.16 4.76 -2.64
C PRO A 36 21.11 3.93 -3.53
N MET A 37 22.13 3.30 -2.95
CA MET A 37 22.99 2.35 -3.69
C MET A 37 22.29 0.99 -3.84
N SER A 38 22.87 0.12 -4.68
CA SER A 38 22.38 -1.24 -4.89
C SER A 38 22.26 -2.01 -3.57
N TYR A 39 21.19 -2.77 -3.44
CA TYR A 39 20.98 -3.63 -2.29
C TYR A 39 21.97 -4.82 -2.32
N PRO A 40 22.46 -5.28 -1.14
CA PRO A 40 23.41 -6.39 -1.07
C PRO A 40 22.77 -7.74 -1.46
N PRO A 41 23.54 -8.67 -2.05
CA PRO A 41 23.04 -9.98 -2.43
C PRO A 41 22.72 -10.85 -1.20
N ASN A 42 21.83 -11.83 -1.39
CA ASN A 42 21.44 -12.82 -0.36
C ASN A 42 20.84 -12.22 0.92
N VAL A 43 20.22 -11.05 0.83
CA VAL A 43 19.53 -10.42 1.96
C VAL A 43 18.02 -10.68 1.89
N ARG A 44 17.43 -11.01 3.04
CA ARG A 44 15.97 -11.19 3.19
C ARG A 44 15.44 -10.26 4.27
N CYS A 45 14.76 -9.21 3.84
CA CYS A 45 14.15 -8.21 4.73
C CYS A 45 12.69 -8.55 4.98
N SER A 46 12.22 -8.31 6.21
CA SER A 46 10.80 -8.43 6.57
C SER A 46 10.31 -7.20 7.31
N TYR A 47 9.39 -6.48 6.70
CA TYR A 47 8.78 -5.29 7.29
C TYR A 47 7.34 -5.60 7.69
N THR A 48 6.93 -5.13 8.87
CA THR A 48 5.56 -5.27 9.34
C THR A 48 4.94 -3.89 9.47
N LEU A 49 3.87 -3.64 8.72
CA LEU A 49 3.07 -2.42 8.88
C LEU A 49 1.88 -2.74 9.78
N ARG A 50 1.76 -2.05 10.92
CA ARG A 50 0.66 -2.21 11.86
C ARG A 50 -0.07 -0.87 12.04
N PRO A 51 -1.41 -0.85 12.05
CA PRO A 51 -2.14 0.33 12.45
C PRO A 51 -1.76 0.76 13.89
N GLN A 52 -1.66 2.06 14.15
CA GLN A 52 -1.26 2.58 15.47
C GLN A 52 -2.29 2.25 16.57
N GLY A 53 -3.54 2.00 16.19
CA GLY A 53 -4.65 1.74 17.09
C GLY A 53 -5.94 1.46 16.33
N PRO A 54 -7.05 1.21 17.04
CA PRO A 54 -8.33 0.85 16.44
C PRO A 54 -8.94 1.97 15.58
N ASP A 55 -8.52 3.22 15.78
CA ASP A 55 -8.99 4.39 15.03
C ASP A 55 -8.31 4.53 13.64
N VAL A 56 -7.30 3.72 13.36
CA VAL A 56 -6.60 3.70 12.07
C VAL A 56 -7.26 2.67 11.16
N CYS A 57 -8.13 3.16 10.27
CA CYS A 57 -8.94 2.33 9.40
C CYS A 57 -8.15 1.58 8.31
N ALA A 58 -6.95 2.04 7.96
CA ALA A 58 -6.17 1.46 6.88
C ALA A 58 -4.69 1.84 6.90
N VAL A 59 -3.90 1.08 6.13
CA VAL A 59 -2.49 1.33 5.83
C VAL A 59 -2.34 1.36 4.31
N GLU A 60 -1.67 2.38 3.79
CA GLU A 60 -1.32 2.51 2.37
C GLU A 60 0.19 2.30 2.22
N LEU A 61 0.59 1.52 1.21
CA LEU A 61 1.97 1.35 0.80
C LEU A 61 2.16 2.00 -0.57
N LYS A 62 3.09 2.94 -0.66
CA LYS A 62 3.50 3.58 -1.91
C LYS A 62 4.98 3.30 -2.16
N PHE A 63 5.30 2.96 -3.40
CA PHE A 63 6.68 2.88 -3.87
C PHE A 63 7.07 4.24 -4.45
N ASP A 64 8.02 4.91 -3.81
CA ASP A 64 8.62 6.13 -4.35
C ASP A 64 9.68 5.81 -5.42
N ASP A 65 10.29 4.63 -5.32
CA ASP A 65 11.35 4.14 -6.19
C ASP A 65 11.32 2.61 -6.18
N LEU A 66 11.62 1.98 -7.32
CA LEU A 66 11.72 0.53 -7.46
C LEU A 66 12.82 0.23 -8.47
N ASP A 67 13.80 -0.55 -8.05
CA ASP A 67 14.81 -1.15 -8.92
C ASP A 67 15.19 -2.49 -8.28
N VAL A 68 14.60 -3.57 -8.79
CA VAL A 68 14.73 -4.93 -8.26
C VAL A 68 14.92 -5.88 -9.43
N ASP A 69 15.94 -6.74 -9.35
CA ASP A 69 16.26 -7.68 -10.42
C ASP A 69 15.07 -8.60 -10.76
N GLY A 70 14.63 -8.58 -12.01
CA GLY A 70 13.47 -9.32 -12.50
C GLY A 70 12.65 -8.52 -13.52
N HIS A 71 11.59 -9.14 -14.04
CA HIS A 71 10.69 -8.50 -15.00
C HIS A 71 9.23 -8.85 -14.75
N MET A 72 8.39 -7.83 -14.58
CA MET A 72 6.94 -8.01 -14.48
C MET A 72 6.38 -8.60 -15.80
N PRO A 73 5.35 -9.46 -15.73
CA PRO A 73 4.61 -9.88 -14.54
C PRO A 73 5.21 -11.10 -13.80
N ARG A 74 6.37 -11.61 -14.24
CA ARG A 74 6.95 -12.88 -13.74
C ARG A 74 8.17 -12.63 -12.85
N CYS A 75 7.94 -12.33 -11.58
CA CYS A 75 8.98 -12.13 -10.56
C CYS A 75 9.36 -13.44 -9.83
N GLU A 76 9.41 -14.56 -10.55
CA GLU A 76 9.70 -15.89 -10.00
C GLU A 76 11.18 -16.26 -10.11
N ALA A 77 11.87 -15.76 -11.15
CA ALA A 77 13.24 -16.15 -11.49
C ALA A 77 14.33 -15.18 -11.00
N GLY A 78 14.02 -14.31 -10.02
CA GLY A 78 14.92 -13.28 -9.51
C GLY A 78 14.52 -12.77 -8.14
N ASP A 79 14.96 -11.55 -7.82
CA ASP A 79 14.60 -10.86 -6.59
C ASP A 79 13.15 -10.34 -6.66
N ALA A 80 12.54 -10.12 -5.50
CA ALA A 80 11.21 -9.53 -5.45
C ALA A 80 10.92 -8.88 -4.11
N VAL A 81 10.10 -7.83 -4.16
CA VAL A 81 9.35 -7.35 -3.00
C VAL A 81 8.04 -8.13 -2.94
N GLN A 82 7.82 -8.86 -1.84
CA GLN A 82 6.62 -9.68 -1.67
C GLN A 82 5.68 -9.09 -0.63
N LEU A 83 4.40 -8.96 -1.00
CA LEU A 83 3.32 -8.57 -0.09
C LEU A 83 2.62 -9.81 0.43
N SER A 84 3.02 -10.28 1.61
CA SER A 84 2.55 -11.52 2.21
C SER A 84 1.02 -11.58 2.41
N SER A 85 0.36 -10.43 2.61
CA SER A 85 -1.10 -10.36 2.80
C SER A 85 -1.91 -10.58 1.52
N MET A 86 -1.29 -10.42 0.34
CA MET A 86 -1.97 -10.56 -0.96
C MET A 86 -1.35 -11.64 -1.84
N GLY A 87 -0.16 -12.14 -1.49
CA GLY A 87 0.58 -13.10 -2.30
C GLY A 87 1.24 -12.49 -3.53
N GLU A 88 1.17 -11.16 -3.71
CA GLU A 88 1.74 -10.45 -4.85
C GLU A 88 3.26 -10.25 -4.72
N ARG A 89 3.96 -10.23 -5.86
CA ARG A 89 5.39 -10.02 -5.98
C ARG A 89 5.65 -8.91 -6.99
N PHE A 90 6.57 -8.00 -6.66
CA PHE A 90 6.97 -6.88 -7.51
C PHE A 90 8.48 -6.93 -7.77
N CYS A 91 8.86 -6.68 -9.02
CA CYS A 91 10.23 -6.63 -9.50
C CYS A 91 10.31 -5.72 -10.73
N GLY A 92 11.53 -5.43 -11.20
CA GLY A 92 11.80 -4.49 -12.28
C GLY A 92 12.01 -3.07 -11.78
N VAL A 93 11.89 -2.11 -12.70
CA VAL A 93 12.20 -0.68 -12.47
C VAL A 93 10.97 0.22 -12.41
N GLU A 94 9.78 -0.33 -12.64
CA GLU A 94 8.54 0.44 -12.69
C GLU A 94 7.74 0.24 -11.39
N PRO A 95 7.62 1.27 -10.54
CA PRO A 95 6.85 1.18 -9.30
C PRO A 95 5.39 0.81 -9.58
N PRO A 96 4.78 -0.13 -8.82
CA PRO A 96 3.36 -0.40 -8.94
C PRO A 96 2.54 0.80 -8.43
N PRO A 97 1.26 0.90 -8.82
CA PRO A 97 0.32 1.84 -8.20
C PRO A 97 0.30 1.68 -6.66
N PRO A 98 -0.08 2.73 -5.90
CA PRO A 98 -0.21 2.63 -4.45
C PRO A 98 -1.10 1.47 -4.03
N ILE A 99 -0.60 0.67 -3.09
CA ILE A 99 -1.16 -0.61 -2.69
C ILE A 99 -1.85 -0.48 -1.33
N GLY A 100 -3.10 -0.94 -1.27
CA GLY A 100 -3.86 -1.12 -0.02
C GLY A 100 -4.04 -2.62 0.31
N SER A 101 -4.76 -2.93 1.39
CA SER A 101 -5.17 -4.31 1.70
C SER A 101 -5.93 -4.97 0.53
N ALA A 102 -6.05 -6.32 0.51
CA ALA A 102 -6.51 -7.25 -0.57
C ALA A 102 -7.74 -6.88 -1.45
N CYS A 103 -8.37 -5.74 -1.18
CA CYS A 103 -9.33 -5.02 -1.99
C CYS A 103 -9.22 -3.53 -1.63
N GLY A 104 -9.30 -2.63 -2.61
CA GLY A 104 -9.03 -1.21 -2.39
C GLY A 104 -8.17 -0.63 -3.50
N GLY A 105 -7.87 0.67 -3.39
CA GLY A 105 -7.03 1.36 -4.37
C GLY A 105 -7.38 2.83 -4.51
N THR A 106 -6.64 3.52 -5.37
CA THR A 106 -6.93 4.91 -5.75
C THR A 106 -7.94 4.93 -6.90
N ILE A 107 -9.04 5.64 -6.70
CA ILE A 107 -10.00 5.88 -7.78
C ILE A 107 -9.58 7.19 -8.47
N SER A 108 -9.13 7.07 -9.72
CA SER A 108 -8.67 8.21 -10.54
C SER A 108 -9.45 8.38 -11.85
N GLN A 109 -10.40 7.48 -12.14
CA GLN A 109 -11.25 7.55 -13.33
C GLN A 109 -12.66 8.01 -12.99
N GLU A 110 -13.37 8.53 -13.99
CA GLU A 110 -14.76 8.98 -13.86
C GLU A 110 -15.72 7.82 -13.53
N ARG A 111 -15.40 6.59 -13.97
CA ARG A 111 -16.18 5.38 -13.70
C ARG A 111 -15.26 4.30 -13.15
N SER A 112 -15.62 3.73 -12.00
CA SER A 112 -14.86 2.64 -11.39
C SER A 112 -15.79 1.72 -10.61
N ARG A 113 -15.50 0.42 -10.66
CA ARG A 113 -16.19 -0.60 -9.86
C ARG A 113 -15.41 -0.78 -8.56
N LEU A 114 -16.09 -0.67 -7.42
CA LEU A 114 -15.50 -0.95 -6.12
C LEU A 114 -15.63 -2.44 -5.84
N GLU A 115 -14.51 -3.11 -5.65
CA GLU A 115 -14.47 -4.53 -5.33
C GLU A 115 -14.42 -4.75 -3.81
N GLY A 116 -15.20 -5.70 -3.32
CA GLY A 116 -15.21 -6.05 -1.90
C GLY A 116 -14.04 -6.97 -1.54
N PRO A 117 -13.84 -7.25 -0.24
CA PRO A 117 -12.87 -8.23 0.20
C PRO A 117 -13.30 -9.61 -0.27
N THR A 118 -12.36 -10.37 -0.83
CA THR A 118 -12.60 -11.74 -1.30
C THR A 118 -12.67 -12.76 -0.16
N ALA A 119 -12.15 -12.42 1.02
CA ALA A 119 -12.15 -13.29 2.21
C ALA A 119 -13.26 -12.95 3.21
N ALA A 120 -13.73 -13.97 3.95
CA ALA A 120 -14.69 -13.82 5.05
C ALA A 120 -14.07 -13.01 6.20
N GLY A 121 -14.36 -11.70 6.23
CA GLY A 121 -13.92 -10.79 7.30
C GLY A 121 -12.85 -9.75 6.92
N GLY A 122 -12.61 -9.47 5.63
CA GLY A 122 -11.71 -8.41 5.21
C GLY A 122 -12.35 -7.00 5.22
N ALA A 123 -11.50 -5.96 5.24
CA ALA A 123 -11.90 -4.57 5.01
C ALA A 123 -11.14 -4.00 3.81
N CYS A 124 -11.85 -3.24 2.95
CA CYS A 124 -11.25 -2.52 1.82
C CYS A 124 -11.15 -1.04 2.13
N LEU A 125 -10.04 -0.42 1.74
CA LEU A 125 -9.93 1.04 1.70
C LEU A 125 -9.88 1.53 0.26
N TYR A 126 -10.80 2.42 -0.08
CA TYR A 126 -10.77 3.17 -1.32
C TYR A 126 -10.43 4.61 -1.03
N LEU A 127 -9.40 5.12 -1.71
CA LEU A 127 -8.94 6.50 -1.57
C LEU A 127 -9.35 7.27 -2.81
N LEU A 128 -10.21 8.28 -2.63
CA LEU A 128 -10.61 9.17 -3.71
C LEU A 128 -9.66 10.36 -3.70
N ARG A 129 -8.94 10.55 -4.80
CA ARG A 129 -8.04 11.70 -4.97
C ARG A 129 -8.60 12.62 -6.06
N LYS A 130 -8.48 13.93 -5.84
CA LYS A 130 -8.70 14.92 -6.89
C LYS A 130 -7.65 14.69 -7.98
N PHE A 131 -8.06 14.69 -9.24
CA PHE A 131 -7.15 14.51 -10.37
C PHE A 131 -6.22 15.72 -10.55
N ASP A 132 -6.71 16.91 -10.20
CA ASP A 132 -6.00 18.18 -10.27
C ASP A 132 -6.36 19.04 -9.05
N GLU A 133 -5.45 19.89 -8.58
CA GLU A 133 -5.66 20.78 -7.42
C GLU A 133 -6.76 21.83 -7.68
N ALA A 134 -7.04 22.16 -8.94
CA ALA A 134 -8.13 23.05 -9.35
C ALA A 134 -9.52 22.41 -9.21
N VAL A 135 -9.62 21.10 -8.92
CA VAL A 135 -10.91 20.44 -8.70
C VAL A 135 -11.51 20.87 -7.36
N CYS A 136 -12.56 21.70 -7.42
CA CYS A 136 -13.20 22.24 -6.22
C CYS A 136 -13.87 21.17 -5.35
N GLN A 137 -14.45 20.13 -5.94
CA GLN A 137 -15.15 19.07 -5.21
C GLN A 137 -15.10 17.73 -5.93
N VAL A 138 -15.12 16.63 -5.17
CA VAL A 138 -15.27 15.27 -5.70
C VAL A 138 -16.66 14.77 -5.35
N GLN A 139 -17.46 14.40 -6.35
CA GLN A 139 -18.80 13.88 -6.15
C GLN A 139 -18.83 12.38 -6.43
N VAL A 140 -19.22 11.58 -5.44
CA VAL A 140 -19.43 10.13 -5.63
C VAL A 140 -20.89 9.86 -5.97
N ARG A 141 -21.12 9.22 -7.13
CA ARG A 141 -22.43 8.71 -7.54
C ARG A 141 -22.33 7.23 -7.86
N PHE A 142 -23.34 6.48 -7.43
CA PHE A 142 -23.42 5.05 -7.72
C PHE A 142 -24.32 4.83 -8.92
N GLN A 143 -23.99 3.88 -9.79
CA GLN A 143 -24.94 3.37 -10.78
C GLN A 143 -25.81 2.27 -10.18
N ARG A 144 -25.26 1.54 -9.22
CA ARG A 144 -25.91 0.50 -8.44
C ARG A 144 -25.25 0.43 -7.07
N PHE A 145 -26.03 0.29 -6.02
CA PHE A 145 -25.52 0.06 -4.67
C PHE A 145 -26.10 -1.24 -4.10
N SER A 146 -25.21 -2.19 -3.81
CA SER A 146 -25.56 -3.41 -3.10
C SER A 146 -24.36 -3.90 -2.30
N VAL A 147 -24.48 -3.94 -0.96
CA VAL A 147 -23.40 -4.35 -0.06
C VAL A 147 -23.94 -5.31 0.99
N GLY A 148 -23.49 -6.56 0.96
CA GLY A 148 -24.04 -7.63 1.80
C GLY A 148 -25.44 -8.08 1.36
N ARG A 149 -25.97 -9.15 1.97
CA ARG A 149 -27.33 -9.67 1.65
C ARG A 149 -28.39 -9.21 2.64
N ASP A 150 -27.97 -8.63 3.77
CA ASP A 150 -28.76 -8.42 4.96
C ASP A 150 -28.75 -6.94 5.36
N GLY A 151 -29.94 -6.37 5.62
CA GLY A 151 -30.14 -4.95 5.95
C GLY A 151 -29.55 -4.50 7.29
N ALA A 152 -28.94 -5.42 8.04
CA ALA A 152 -28.38 -5.18 9.38
C ALA A 152 -26.88 -4.80 9.38
N CYS A 153 -26.22 -4.68 8.21
CA CYS A 153 -24.82 -4.25 8.04
C CYS A 153 -23.75 -5.08 8.77
N ASN A 154 -24.11 -6.23 9.35
CA ASN A 154 -23.23 -7.05 10.17
C ASN A 154 -22.26 -7.91 9.35
N LYS A 155 -22.64 -8.27 8.12
CA LYS A 155 -21.83 -9.10 7.21
C LYS A 155 -21.04 -8.31 6.18
N GLY A 156 -21.40 -7.04 5.97
CA GLY A 156 -20.77 -6.18 5.00
C GLY A 156 -21.35 -4.78 5.08
N ARG A 157 -20.47 -3.78 5.06
CA ARG A 157 -20.83 -2.36 5.05
C ARG A 157 -19.80 -1.56 4.29
N LEU A 158 -20.26 -0.52 3.61
CA LEU A 158 -19.42 0.52 3.03
C LEU A 158 -19.50 1.75 3.94
N LEU A 159 -18.34 2.25 4.38
CA LEU A 159 -18.26 3.47 5.17
C LEU A 159 -17.98 4.64 4.25
N ILE A 160 -18.88 5.62 4.26
CA ILE A 160 -18.80 6.84 3.43
C ILE A 160 -19.04 8.03 4.35
N ALA A 161 -18.04 8.89 4.54
CA ALA A 161 -18.10 10.05 5.45
C ALA A 161 -18.67 9.72 6.84
N GLY A 162 -18.18 8.63 7.45
CA GLY A 162 -18.62 8.16 8.77
C GLY A 162 -19.99 7.47 8.80
N ARG A 163 -20.71 7.39 7.67
CA ARG A 163 -21.99 6.67 7.56
C ARG A 163 -21.75 5.23 7.11
N SER A 164 -22.28 4.27 7.87
CA SER A 164 -22.28 2.85 7.51
C SER A 164 -23.47 2.52 6.62
N LEU A 165 -23.20 2.01 5.42
CA LEU A 165 -24.20 1.70 4.39
C LEU A 165 -24.14 0.22 4.01
N CYS A 166 -25.30 -0.41 3.88
CA CYS A 166 -25.43 -1.81 3.48
C CYS A 166 -26.80 -2.10 2.85
N GLY A 167 -26.95 -3.34 2.37
CA GLY A 167 -28.10 -3.82 1.63
C GLY A 167 -28.14 -3.26 0.21
N THR A 168 -29.28 -3.44 -0.46
CA THR A 168 -29.58 -2.80 -1.74
C THR A 168 -30.24 -1.45 -1.47
N ARG A 169 -29.70 -0.39 -2.04
CA ARG A 169 -30.20 0.99 -1.86
C ARG A 169 -30.36 1.66 -3.21
N ASP A 170 -31.26 2.64 -3.25
CA ASP A 170 -31.38 3.53 -4.39
C ASP A 170 -30.05 4.32 -4.55
N PRO A 171 -29.39 4.30 -5.71
CA PRO A 171 -28.09 4.93 -5.90
C PRO A 171 -28.07 6.44 -5.62
N ASP A 172 -29.18 7.15 -5.87
CA ASP A 172 -29.31 8.58 -5.62
C ASP A 172 -29.47 8.88 -4.12
N SER A 173 -30.06 7.94 -3.37
CA SER A 173 -30.20 8.05 -1.90
C SER A 173 -28.89 7.86 -1.11
N VAL A 174 -27.84 7.34 -1.77
CA VAL A 174 -26.52 7.10 -1.18
C VAL A 174 -25.59 8.32 -1.34
N GLY A 175 -25.99 9.30 -2.15
CA GLY A 175 -25.10 10.25 -2.81
C GLY A 175 -24.40 11.32 -1.96
N THR A 176 -23.16 11.57 -2.39
CA THR A 176 -22.28 12.74 -2.16
C THR A 176 -21.63 12.91 -0.79
N VAL A 177 -20.38 12.47 -0.70
CA VAL A 177 -19.43 13.09 0.25
C VAL A 177 -18.89 14.32 -0.43
N HIS A 178 -19.22 15.49 0.07
CA HIS A 178 -18.49 16.69 -0.29
C HIS A 178 -17.21 16.66 0.53
N SER A 179 -16.08 16.38 -0.11
CA SER A 179 -14.78 16.70 0.47
C SER A 179 -14.62 18.21 0.35
N ALA A 180 -14.76 18.91 1.49
CA ALA A 180 -14.35 20.30 1.63
C ALA A 180 -12.84 20.44 1.40
#